data_AF-A0A372GV29-F1
#
_entry.id   AF-A0A372GV29-F1
#
_cell.length_a   1.000
_cell.length_b   1.000
_cell.length_c   1.000
_cell.angle_alpha   90.00
_cell.angle_beta   90.00
_cell.angle_gamma   90.00
#
_symmetry.space_group_name_H-M   'P 1'
#
loop_
_entity.id
_entity.type
_entity.pdbx_description
1 polymer ?
#
loop_
_entity_poly.entity_id
_entity_poly.type
_entity_poly.pdbx_seq_one_letter_code
_entity_poly.pdbx_strand_id
1 'polypeptide(L)'
;MKGKFYFIILLLMAGASTSCEKDDLEYQNNFEESRKAWSDFKELTNNSYKYKVVGGSWAGFSWETTLTVSNGKLIKRHFKYTVTEGLIENVPEEELEWIENEGEIGTHESVGAEALTLEEIYDKAQTDWLKKREHTATYFETKNNGLISTCGYVENGCMDDCFIGVTIKSIEKL
;
A
#
# COMPACT_ATOMS: atom_id res chain seq x y z
N MET A 1 -23.60 18.21 69.22
CA MET A 1 -24.77 18.53 68.38
C MET A 1 -24.49 18.07 66.95
N LYS A 2 -25.39 17.25 66.38
CA LYS A 2 -25.80 17.13 64.96
C LYS A 2 -24.66 17.00 63.90
N GLY A 3 -24.56 15.97 63.06
CA GLY A 3 -25.44 14.87 62.69
C GLY A 3 -24.77 14.03 61.58
N LYS A 4 -25.22 12.79 61.44
CA LYS A 4 -24.79 11.76 60.48
C LYS A 4 -25.16 12.13 59.03
N PHE A 5 -24.43 11.61 58.02
CA PHE A 5 -25.01 10.92 56.83
C PHE A 5 -23.89 10.23 56.01
N TYR A 6 -23.98 8.90 55.89
CA TYR A 6 -23.30 8.07 54.89
C TYR A 6 -24.03 8.24 53.54
N PHE A 7 -23.33 8.15 52.39
CA PHE A 7 -23.77 7.35 51.22
C PHE A 7 -22.68 7.23 50.13
N ILE A 8 -22.32 5.97 49.88
CA ILE A 8 -21.79 5.29 48.68
C ILE A 8 -21.96 6.03 47.34
N ILE A 9 -20.86 6.21 46.59
CA ILE A 9 -20.74 6.13 45.11
C ILE A 9 -19.28 5.70 44.84
N LEU A 10 -18.91 4.41 44.78
CA LEU A 10 -19.16 3.40 43.75
C LEU A 10 -18.77 3.84 42.32
N LEU A 11 -17.73 3.18 41.79
CA LEU A 11 -17.46 2.97 40.37
C LEU A 11 -17.61 4.18 39.42
N LEU A 12 -16.50 4.83 39.12
CA LEU A 12 -16.24 5.32 37.76
C LEU A 12 -15.02 4.59 37.20
N MET A 13 -15.14 3.26 37.18
CA MET A 13 -14.64 2.43 36.08
C MET A 13 -15.51 2.76 34.86
N ALA A 14 -15.35 3.96 34.30
CA ALA A 14 -15.80 4.21 32.93
C ALA A 14 -14.69 3.67 32.05
N GLY A 15 -14.86 2.41 31.64
CA GLY A 15 -13.98 1.78 30.68
C GLY A 15 -13.77 2.73 29.52
N ALA A 16 -12.52 2.92 29.13
CA ALA A 16 -12.23 3.32 27.77
C ALA A 16 -12.82 2.20 26.90
N SER A 17 -14.05 2.38 26.46
CA SER A 17 -14.55 1.72 25.29
C SER A 17 -13.65 2.22 24.17
N THR A 18 -12.54 1.51 23.94
CA THR A 18 -12.03 1.35 22.59
C THR A 18 -13.20 0.72 21.86
N SER A 19 -14.08 1.58 21.33
CA SER A 19 -14.93 1.22 20.23
C SER A 19 -13.95 0.84 19.15
N CYS A 20 -13.60 -0.45 19.13
CA CYS A 20 -13.02 -1.08 17.98
C CYS A 20 -14.17 -1.05 16.98
N GLU A 21 -14.37 0.11 16.36
CA GLU A 21 -15.08 0.20 15.10
C GLU A 21 -14.32 -0.80 14.24
N LYS A 22 -14.91 -1.98 14.05
CA LYS A 22 -14.36 -2.92 13.09
C LYS A 22 -14.48 -2.19 11.78
N ASP A 23 -13.36 -1.67 11.29
CA ASP A 23 -13.30 -1.12 9.95
C ASP A 23 -13.91 -2.18 9.02
N ASP A 24 -14.83 -1.75 8.16
CA ASP A 24 -15.56 -2.65 7.27
C ASP A 24 -14.67 -3.00 6.08
N LEU A 25 -13.53 -3.65 6.35
CA LEU A 25 -12.55 -4.07 5.35
C LEU A 25 -12.81 -5.49 4.89
N GLU A 26 -12.67 -5.70 3.60
CA GLU A 26 -12.36 -7.01 3.04
C GLU A 26 -10.99 -7.45 3.53
N TYR A 27 -10.84 -8.74 3.87
CA TYR A 27 -9.60 -9.32 4.37
C TYR A 27 -9.06 -8.73 5.70
N GLN A 28 -9.91 -8.15 6.56
CA GLN A 28 -9.53 -7.51 7.84
C GLN A 28 -8.43 -8.26 8.62
N ASN A 29 -8.64 -9.55 8.93
CA ASN A 29 -7.69 -10.32 9.73
C ASN A 29 -6.32 -10.45 9.04
N ASN A 30 -6.30 -10.76 7.74
CA ASN A 30 -5.06 -10.88 6.97
C ASN A 30 -4.35 -9.52 6.85
N PHE A 31 -5.11 -8.43 6.73
CA PHE A 31 -4.57 -7.08 6.70
C PHE A 31 -3.91 -6.70 8.03
N GLU A 32 -4.57 -6.99 9.17
CA GLU A 32 -4.01 -6.76 10.50
C GLU A 32 -2.71 -7.54 10.73
N GLU A 33 -2.66 -8.81 10.32
CA GLU A 33 -1.44 -9.62 10.36
C GLU A 33 -0.32 -9.02 9.51
N SER A 34 -0.65 -8.57 8.30
CA SER A 34 0.31 -7.94 7.38
C SER A 34 0.82 -6.60 7.89
N ARG A 35 -0.05 -5.77 8.46
CA ARG A 35 0.29 -4.47 9.05
C ARG A 35 1.21 -4.66 10.27
N LYS A 36 1.03 -5.74 11.04
CA LYS A 36 1.99 -6.12 12.09
C LYS A 36 3.35 -6.52 11.50
N ALA A 37 3.37 -7.38 10.48
CA ALA A 37 4.61 -7.75 9.80
C ALA A 37 5.35 -6.53 9.22
N TRP A 38 4.62 -5.53 8.72
CA TRP A 38 5.16 -4.25 8.29
C TRP A 38 5.79 -3.46 9.44
N SER A 39 5.11 -3.36 10.59
CA SER A 39 5.69 -2.71 11.77
C SER A 39 7.02 -3.34 12.18
N ASP A 40 7.08 -4.67 12.25
CA ASP A 40 8.30 -5.41 12.60
C ASP A 40 9.42 -5.17 11.56
N PHE A 41 9.10 -5.19 10.27
CA PHE A 41 10.05 -4.92 9.19
C PHE A 41 10.55 -3.47 9.19
N LYS A 42 9.66 -2.51 9.47
CA LYS A 42 9.97 -1.08 9.58
C LYS A 42 10.97 -0.83 10.70
N GLU A 43 10.78 -1.44 11.87
CA GLU A 43 11.75 -1.37 12.98
C GLU A 43 13.08 -2.03 12.61
N LEU A 44 13.03 -3.26 12.08
CA LEU A 44 14.22 -4.03 11.69
C LEU A 44 15.13 -3.30 10.71
N THR A 45 14.54 -2.54 9.79
CA THR A 45 15.27 -1.87 8.70
C THR A 45 15.56 -0.40 8.97
N ASN A 46 15.22 0.13 10.16
CA ASN A 46 15.18 1.57 10.41
C ASN A 46 14.41 2.32 9.29
N ASN A 47 13.29 1.73 8.87
CA ASN A 47 12.42 2.22 7.80
C ASN A 47 13.17 2.50 6.48
N SER A 48 14.19 1.69 6.18
CA SER A 48 15.06 1.82 5.00
C SER A 48 15.07 0.54 4.17
N TYR A 49 14.47 0.61 2.98
CA TYR A 49 14.21 -0.56 2.13
C TYR A 49 14.10 -0.12 0.68
N LYS A 50 14.10 -1.09 -0.23
CA LYS A 50 13.64 -0.90 -1.60
C LYS A 50 12.57 -1.93 -1.90
N TYR A 51 11.63 -1.58 -2.76
CA TYR A 51 10.61 -2.51 -3.22
C TYR A 51 10.32 -2.30 -4.69
N LYS A 52 9.79 -3.35 -5.32
CA LYS A 52 9.52 -3.37 -6.75
C LYS A 52 8.04 -3.56 -7.00
N VAL A 53 7.42 -2.58 -7.64
CA VAL A 53 6.06 -2.67 -8.17
C VAL A 53 6.14 -3.13 -9.61
N VAL A 54 5.17 -3.94 -10.03
CA VAL A 54 5.02 -4.36 -11.42
C VAL A 54 3.63 -4.02 -11.94
N GLY A 55 3.56 -3.76 -13.23
CA GLY A 55 2.30 -3.59 -13.96
C GLY A 55 2.45 -4.04 -15.40
N GLY A 56 1.34 -4.03 -16.11
CA GLY A 56 1.29 -4.38 -17.51
C GLY A 56 -0.08 -4.09 -18.09
N SER A 57 -0.18 -4.24 -19.40
CA SER A 57 -1.40 -3.99 -20.15
C SER A 57 -1.82 -5.24 -20.93
N TRP A 58 -3.12 -5.38 -21.14
CA TRP A 58 -3.70 -6.34 -22.08
C TRP A 58 -3.09 -6.21 -23.50
N ALA A 59 -2.58 -5.03 -23.86
CA ALA A 59 -1.93 -4.77 -25.13
C ALA A 59 -0.60 -5.53 -25.31
N GLY A 60 -0.01 -6.04 -24.21
CA GLY A 60 1.16 -6.93 -24.24
C GLY A 60 2.39 -6.40 -23.51
N PHE A 61 2.45 -5.09 -23.22
CA PHE A 61 3.61 -4.51 -22.56
C PHE A 61 3.56 -4.72 -21.05
N SER A 62 4.73 -4.72 -20.42
CA SER A 62 4.86 -4.79 -18.96
C SER A 62 6.01 -3.92 -18.47
N TRP A 63 5.94 -3.51 -17.22
CA TRP A 63 6.92 -2.62 -16.61
C TRP A 63 7.18 -2.98 -15.15
N GLU A 64 8.30 -2.47 -14.64
CA GLU A 64 8.62 -2.49 -13.22
C GLU A 64 9.07 -1.10 -12.75
N THR A 65 8.70 -0.74 -11.52
CA THR A 65 9.21 0.44 -10.83
C THR A 65 9.84 0.02 -9.52
N THR A 66 11.12 0.31 -9.35
CA THR A 66 11.84 0.12 -8.08
C THR A 66 11.82 1.43 -7.30
N LEU A 67 11.27 1.40 -6.10
CA LEU A 67 11.20 2.52 -5.17
C LEU A 67 12.17 2.27 -4.01
N THR A 68 13.05 3.23 -3.74
CA THR A 68 14.03 3.17 -2.65
C THR A 68 13.66 4.19 -1.59
N VAL A 69 13.45 3.70 -0.37
CA VAL A 69 13.08 4.49 0.80
C VAL A 69 14.23 4.44 1.81
N SER A 70 14.64 5.59 2.33
CA SER A 70 15.64 5.70 3.38
C SER A 70 15.07 6.52 4.53
N ASN A 71 15.13 5.96 5.75
CA ASN A 71 14.59 6.56 6.97
C ASN A 71 13.14 7.03 6.81
N GLY A 72 12.31 6.25 6.10
CA GLY A 72 10.91 6.57 5.83
C GLY A 72 10.65 7.60 4.74
N LYS A 73 11.68 8.10 4.06
CA LYS A 73 11.54 9.02 2.94
C LYS A 73 11.86 8.32 1.63
N LEU A 74 11.00 8.46 0.63
CA LEU A 74 11.29 8.01 -0.73
C LEU A 74 12.42 8.89 -1.32
N ILE A 75 13.53 8.26 -1.71
CA ILE A 75 14.75 8.96 -2.20
C ILE A 75 15.09 8.63 -3.65
N LYS A 76 14.51 7.56 -4.20
CA LYS A 76 14.71 7.18 -5.61
C LYS A 76 13.50 6.41 -6.15
N ARG A 77 13.12 6.71 -7.38
CA ARG A 77 12.17 5.94 -8.19
C ARG A 77 12.85 5.58 -9.50
N HIS A 78 12.88 4.30 -9.85
CA HIS A 78 13.51 3.80 -11.08
C HIS A 78 12.51 2.95 -11.83
N PHE A 79 12.02 3.47 -12.95
CA PHE A 79 11.08 2.81 -13.83
C PHE A 79 11.80 2.20 -15.02
N LYS A 80 11.29 1.07 -15.52
CA LYS A 80 11.58 0.60 -16.88
C LYS A 80 10.48 -0.32 -17.40
N TYR A 81 10.33 -0.37 -18.71
CA TYR A 81 9.61 -1.46 -19.36
C TYR A 81 10.40 -2.77 -19.31
N THR A 82 9.71 -3.88 -19.04
CA THR A 82 10.27 -5.23 -19.09
C THR A 82 9.88 -5.97 -20.36
N VAL A 83 8.75 -5.60 -20.96
CA VAL A 83 8.29 -6.04 -22.28
C VAL A 83 7.72 -4.82 -22.99
N THR A 84 8.17 -4.55 -24.21
CA THR A 84 7.77 -3.39 -25.03
C THR A 84 6.83 -3.75 -26.18
N GLU A 85 6.54 -5.03 -26.38
CA GLU A 85 5.52 -5.47 -27.34
C GLU A 85 4.16 -4.86 -26.96
N GLY A 86 3.43 -4.32 -27.94
CA GLY A 86 2.16 -3.65 -27.69
C GLY A 86 2.26 -2.17 -27.29
N LEU A 87 3.48 -1.64 -27.10
CA LEU A 87 3.66 -0.19 -27.05
C LEU A 87 3.37 0.44 -28.42
N ILE A 88 2.91 1.70 -28.40
CA ILE A 88 2.77 2.50 -29.62
C ILE A 88 4.14 2.66 -30.26
N GLU A 89 4.22 2.57 -31.59
CA GLU A 89 5.47 2.85 -32.29
C GLU A 89 5.94 4.29 -31.98
N ASN A 90 7.23 4.45 -31.68
CA ASN A 90 7.92 5.72 -31.36
C ASN A 90 7.80 6.26 -29.92
N VAL A 91 7.68 5.40 -28.90
CA VAL A 91 7.99 5.82 -27.52
C VAL A 91 9.46 6.29 -27.45
N PRO A 92 9.75 7.53 -26.99
CA PRO A 92 11.12 8.00 -26.86
C PRO A 92 11.96 7.09 -25.95
N GLU A 93 13.25 6.95 -26.23
CA GLU A 93 14.13 6.04 -25.48
C GLU A 93 14.21 6.42 -23.99
N GLU A 94 14.17 7.72 -23.71
CA GLU A 94 14.13 8.29 -22.36
C GLU A 94 12.84 7.94 -21.57
N GLU A 95 11.75 7.60 -22.25
CA GLU A 95 10.51 7.15 -21.61
C GLU A 95 10.49 5.62 -21.41
N LEU A 96 11.41 4.88 -22.04
CA LEU A 96 11.50 3.42 -21.86
C LEU A 96 12.07 3.03 -20.49
N GLU A 97 12.97 3.86 -19.96
CA GLU A 97 13.61 3.71 -18.67
C GLU A 97 14.06 5.07 -18.14
N TRP A 98 13.65 5.41 -16.92
CA TRP A 98 14.02 6.67 -16.28
C TRP A 98 14.24 6.50 -14.78
N ILE A 99 14.99 7.44 -14.23
CA ILE A 99 15.31 7.49 -12.80
C ILE A 99 14.97 8.89 -12.29
N GLU A 100 14.26 8.93 -11.18
CA GLU A 100 14.11 10.12 -10.35
C GLU A 100 14.89 9.94 -9.07
N ASN A 101 15.69 10.94 -8.72
CA ASN A 101 16.37 11.02 -7.44
C ASN A 101 15.65 12.01 -6.52
N GLU A 102 16.22 12.21 -5.33
CA GLU A 102 15.72 13.20 -4.37
C GLU A 102 15.59 14.59 -5.02
N GLY A 103 14.38 15.17 -4.98
CA GLY A 103 14.04 16.45 -5.62
C GLY A 103 13.32 16.31 -6.97
N GLU A 104 13.40 15.13 -7.59
CA GLU A 104 12.73 14.78 -8.86
C GLU A 104 11.59 13.78 -8.65
N ILE A 105 11.40 13.30 -7.42
CA ILE A 105 10.37 12.30 -7.11
C ILE A 105 8.98 12.82 -7.51
N GLY A 106 8.33 12.08 -8.41
CA GLY A 106 6.99 12.40 -8.90
C GLY A 106 6.95 13.37 -10.09
N THR A 107 8.08 13.73 -10.70
CA THR A 107 8.09 14.63 -11.87
C THR A 107 7.70 13.92 -13.17
N HIS A 108 7.92 12.61 -13.27
CA HIS A 108 7.42 11.79 -14.37
C HIS A 108 5.97 11.39 -14.06
N GLU A 109 5.05 12.00 -14.81
CA GLU A 109 3.62 11.69 -14.80
C GLU A 109 3.26 10.52 -15.74
N SER A 110 4.26 9.91 -16.40
CA SER A 110 4.07 8.79 -17.34
C SER A 110 3.87 7.45 -16.62
N VAL A 111 3.87 6.36 -17.39
CA VAL A 111 3.63 4.99 -16.91
C VAL A 111 4.62 4.62 -15.80
N GLY A 112 4.12 3.94 -14.75
CA GLY A 112 4.92 3.48 -13.63
C GLY A 112 4.13 3.50 -12.33
N ALA A 113 4.78 3.07 -11.24
CA ALA A 113 4.16 3.12 -9.92
C ALA A 113 4.12 4.55 -9.36
N GLU A 114 3.02 4.87 -8.67
CA GLU A 114 2.90 6.07 -7.83
C GLU A 114 4.05 6.13 -6.81
N ALA A 115 4.54 7.33 -6.54
CA ALA A 115 5.67 7.59 -5.65
C ALA A 115 5.26 7.48 -4.16
N LEU A 116 4.87 6.27 -3.74
CA LEU A 116 4.47 5.96 -2.38
C LEU A 116 5.60 5.28 -1.60
N THR A 117 5.48 5.27 -0.29
CA THR A 117 6.20 4.39 0.63
C THR A 117 5.33 3.19 0.99
N LEU A 118 5.91 2.16 1.63
CA LEU A 118 5.09 1.05 2.15
C LEU A 118 4.08 1.54 3.21
N GLU A 119 4.44 2.51 4.05
CA GLU A 119 3.49 3.11 5.02
C GLU A 119 2.24 3.66 4.30
N GLU A 120 2.45 4.48 3.26
CA GLU A 120 1.37 5.07 2.48
C GLU A 120 0.56 4.00 1.71
N ILE A 121 1.22 2.93 1.26
CA ILE A 121 0.55 1.76 0.68
C ILE A 121 -0.37 1.08 1.70
N TYR A 122 0.10 0.87 2.94
CA TYR A 122 -0.74 0.28 4.00
C TYR A 122 -1.90 1.21 4.37
N ASP A 123 -1.71 2.53 4.33
CA ASP A 123 -2.77 3.49 4.60
C ASP A 123 -3.80 3.56 3.47
N LYS A 124 -3.38 3.53 2.20
CA LYS A 124 -4.31 3.38 1.06
C LYS A 124 -5.04 2.04 1.10
N ALA A 125 -4.37 0.96 1.50
CA ALA A 125 -5.02 -0.33 1.68
C ALA A 125 -6.18 -0.26 2.68
N GLN A 126 -5.97 0.35 3.85
CA GLN A 126 -7.01 0.48 4.88
C GLN A 126 -8.12 1.46 4.48
N THR A 127 -7.73 2.63 3.97
CA THR A 127 -8.64 3.77 3.78
C THR A 127 -9.37 3.74 2.44
N ASP A 128 -8.91 2.93 1.50
CA ASP A 128 -9.43 2.85 0.15
C ASP A 128 -9.49 1.39 -0.33
N TRP A 129 -8.38 0.77 -0.69
CA TRP A 129 -8.41 -0.44 -1.51
C TRP A 129 -9.13 -1.64 -0.90
N LEU A 130 -9.10 -1.80 0.42
CA LEU A 130 -9.76 -2.91 1.11
C LEU A 130 -11.14 -2.57 1.68
N LYS A 131 -11.62 -1.33 1.54
CA LYS A 131 -12.98 -1.01 1.97
C LYS A 131 -14.00 -1.87 1.20
N LYS A 132 -14.97 -2.42 1.92
CA LYS A 132 -16.10 -3.12 1.31
C LYS A 132 -16.84 -2.19 0.37
N ARG A 133 -17.04 -2.65 -0.87
CA ARG A 133 -17.81 -1.96 -1.91
C ARG A 133 -18.67 -2.98 -2.63
N GLU A 134 -19.88 -2.56 -3.01
CA GLU A 134 -20.67 -3.33 -3.97
C GLU A 134 -20.03 -3.23 -5.36
N HIS A 135 -20.29 -4.22 -6.21
CA HIS A 135 -19.83 -4.24 -7.60
C HIS A 135 -18.31 -4.20 -7.79
N THR A 136 -17.52 -4.65 -6.82
CA THR A 136 -16.07 -4.80 -6.95
C THR A 136 -15.61 -6.19 -6.51
N ALA A 137 -14.57 -6.71 -7.14
CA ALA A 137 -13.78 -7.83 -6.63
C ALA A 137 -12.52 -7.28 -5.96
N THR A 138 -12.38 -7.50 -4.65
CA THR A 138 -11.21 -7.07 -3.86
C THR A 138 -10.16 -8.18 -3.81
N TYR A 139 -8.88 -7.82 -3.87
CA TYR A 139 -7.75 -8.73 -3.86
C TYR A 139 -6.75 -8.31 -2.77
N PHE A 140 -6.34 -9.28 -1.96
CA PHE A 140 -5.31 -9.09 -0.94
C PHE A 140 -4.42 -10.32 -0.82
N GLU A 141 -3.12 -10.14 -0.99
CA GLU A 141 -2.11 -11.19 -0.85
C GLU A 141 -0.87 -10.65 -0.12
N THR A 142 -0.20 -11.52 0.64
CA THR A 142 0.93 -11.16 1.51
C THR A 142 2.18 -12.02 1.25
N LYS A 143 2.53 -12.21 -0.03
CA LYS A 143 3.60 -13.13 -0.45
C LYS A 143 5.02 -12.57 -0.30
N ASN A 144 5.18 -11.38 0.28
CA ASN A 144 6.48 -10.77 0.61
C ASN A 144 6.84 -10.96 2.08
N ASN A 145 6.98 -12.22 2.54
CA ASN A 145 7.24 -12.56 3.95
C ASN A 145 6.18 -12.00 4.92
N GLY A 146 4.90 -12.06 4.54
CA GLY A 146 3.80 -11.49 5.33
C GLY A 146 3.50 -10.03 5.00
N LEU A 147 4.35 -9.35 4.23
CA LEU A 147 4.06 -8.02 3.68
C LEU A 147 3.22 -8.13 2.41
N ILE A 148 2.46 -7.07 2.10
CA ILE A 148 1.64 -6.95 0.88
C ILE A 148 2.44 -7.33 -0.37
N SER A 149 1.88 -8.24 -1.16
CA SER A 149 2.29 -8.54 -2.54
C SER A 149 1.24 -8.10 -3.56
N THR A 150 -0.04 -8.14 -3.20
CA THR A 150 -1.14 -7.62 -4.03
C THR A 150 -2.16 -6.99 -3.11
N CYS A 151 -2.60 -5.77 -3.39
CA CYS A 151 -3.67 -5.12 -2.66
C CYS A 151 -4.42 -4.17 -3.60
N GLY A 152 -5.71 -4.36 -3.77
CA GLY A 152 -6.49 -3.57 -4.72
C GLY A 152 -7.85 -4.16 -4.99
N TYR A 153 -8.57 -3.57 -5.94
CA TYR A 153 -9.84 -4.09 -6.41
C TYR A 153 -10.01 -3.87 -7.92
N VAL A 154 -10.99 -4.57 -8.49
CA VAL A 154 -11.45 -4.40 -9.87
C VAL A 154 -12.96 -4.18 -9.85
N GLU A 155 -13.45 -3.22 -10.63
CA GLU A 155 -14.89 -3.02 -10.81
C GLU A 155 -15.51 -4.14 -11.66
N ASN A 156 -16.70 -4.61 -11.27
CA ASN A 156 -17.39 -5.68 -11.98
C ASN A 156 -17.73 -5.27 -13.41
N GLY A 157 -17.45 -6.14 -14.37
CA GLY A 157 -17.67 -5.87 -15.79
C GLY A 157 -16.58 -5.02 -16.43
N CYS A 158 -15.51 -4.68 -15.71
CA CYS A 158 -14.36 -4.05 -16.32
C CYS A 158 -13.62 -5.05 -17.21
N MET A 159 -13.20 -4.60 -18.39
CA MET A 159 -12.66 -5.47 -19.43
C MET A 159 -11.15 -5.56 -19.32
N ASP A 160 -10.46 -4.46 -19.56
CA ASP A 160 -9.02 -4.42 -19.75
C ASP A 160 -8.35 -3.37 -18.84
N ASP A 161 -7.22 -3.72 -18.23
CA ASP A 161 -6.34 -2.82 -17.43
C ASP A 161 -7.00 -2.08 -16.26
N CYS A 162 -7.94 -2.73 -15.59
CA CYS A 162 -8.81 -2.09 -14.60
C CYS A 162 -8.38 -2.24 -13.14
N PHE A 163 -7.25 -2.89 -12.86
CA PHE A 163 -6.85 -3.13 -11.47
C PHE A 163 -6.45 -1.82 -10.79
N ILE A 164 -7.19 -1.45 -9.75
CA ILE A 164 -6.92 -0.28 -8.91
C ILE A 164 -6.24 -0.78 -7.64
N GLY A 165 -4.94 -0.54 -7.53
CA GLY A 165 -4.15 -0.98 -6.40
C GLY A 165 -2.68 -1.13 -6.72
N VAL A 166 -2.01 -2.04 -6.01
CA VAL A 166 -0.58 -2.31 -6.18
C VAL A 166 -0.29 -3.80 -6.27
N THR A 167 0.64 -4.17 -7.16
CA THR A 167 1.28 -5.48 -7.18
C THR A 167 2.77 -5.32 -6.89
N ILE A 168 3.20 -5.75 -5.71
CA ILE A 168 4.59 -5.67 -5.23
C ILE A 168 5.27 -7.03 -5.44
N LYS A 169 6.24 -7.04 -6.36
CA LYS A 169 7.02 -8.23 -6.73
C LYS A 169 8.06 -8.62 -5.68
N SER A 170 8.71 -7.63 -5.04
CA SER A 170 9.69 -7.89 -3.98
C SER A 170 9.83 -6.70 -3.04
N ILE A 171 10.22 -7.00 -1.79
CA ILE A 171 10.59 -6.02 -0.76
C ILE A 171 11.91 -6.48 -0.14
N GLU A 172 12.91 -5.61 -0.13
CA GLU A 172 14.27 -5.91 0.31
C GLU A 172 14.78 -4.79 1.23
N LYS A 173 15.46 -5.17 2.32
CA LYS A 173 16.20 -4.21 3.15
C LYS A 173 17.34 -3.56 2.35
N LEU A 174 17.70 -2.33 2.69
CA LEU A 174 18.91 -1.67 2.18
C LEU A 174 20.18 -2.15 2.89
#